data_AF-A0AAE3CGJ5-F1
#
_entry.id   AF-A0AAE3CGJ5-F1
#
_cell.length_a   1.000
_cell.length_b   1.000
_cell.length_c   1.000
_cell.angle_alpha   90.00
_cell.angle_beta   90.00
_cell.angle_gamma   90.00
#
_symmetry.space_group_name_H-M   'P 1'
#
loop_
_entity.id
_entity.type
_entity.pdbx_description
1 polymer ?
#
loop_
_entity_poly.entity_id
_entity_poly.type
_entity_poly.pdbx_seq_one_letter_code
_entity_poly.pdbx_strand_id
1 'polypeptide(L)'
;VFSELDAICREEAVFASNTSGILISDLASSVRRKDKFIGMHWFNPAPVMRLIEVVKGALTSEETFQLTVELAKRLGKTPIEAKDVPGFFTTRFVCCWLMEAVRLFEAGVAGVREIDEMCKLAFGFPMGPFELMDLIGLDTMLHIGEYLYAETKEERYAPPVTLKKLAASGYIGDARMKPGSRGGWYSFYGEREG
;
A
#
# COMPACT_ATOMS: atom_id res chain seq x y z
N VAL A 1 -6.47 19.57 -9.92
CA VAL A 1 -5.81 18.64 -10.87
C VAL A 1 -6.79 17.98 -11.84
N PHE A 2 -7.51 16.89 -11.49
CA PHE A 2 -8.33 16.18 -12.50
C PHE A 2 -9.47 17.02 -13.10
N SER A 3 -10.10 17.88 -12.31
CA SER A 3 -11.08 18.85 -12.81
C SER A 3 -10.50 19.84 -13.84
N GLU A 4 -9.25 20.27 -13.66
CA GLU A 4 -8.55 21.13 -14.62
C GLU A 4 -8.20 20.34 -15.90
N LEU A 5 -7.73 19.10 -15.76
CA LEU A 5 -7.45 18.24 -16.91
C LEU A 5 -8.72 17.94 -17.72
N ASP A 6 -9.86 17.73 -17.05
CA ASP A 6 -11.15 17.46 -17.71
C ASP A 6 -11.61 18.62 -18.61
N ALA A 7 -11.25 19.86 -18.25
CA ALA A 7 -11.56 21.05 -19.04
C ALA A 7 -10.62 21.25 -20.24
N ILE A 8 -9.39 20.71 -20.18
CA ILE A 8 -8.33 20.95 -21.18
C ILE A 8 -8.25 19.78 -22.18
N CYS A 9 -8.43 18.55 -21.71
CA CYS A 9 -8.26 17.35 -22.53
C CYS A 9 -9.50 17.07 -23.39
N ARG A 10 -9.26 16.59 -24.62
CA ARG A 10 -10.31 16.15 -25.55
C ARG A 10 -11.17 15.05 -24.94
N GLU A 11 -12.45 14.97 -25.31
CA GLU A 11 -13.48 14.08 -24.72
C GLU A 11 -13.12 12.58 -24.70
N GLU A 12 -12.25 12.13 -25.61
CA GLU A 12 -11.76 10.75 -25.69
C GLU A 12 -10.66 10.39 -24.69
N ALA A 13 -10.02 11.38 -24.05
CA ALA A 13 -8.92 11.13 -23.12
C ALA A 13 -9.38 10.34 -21.88
N VAL A 14 -8.63 9.27 -21.57
CA VAL A 14 -8.75 8.47 -20.34
C VAL A 14 -7.85 9.05 -19.26
N PHE A 15 -8.37 9.16 -18.05
CA PHE A 15 -7.64 9.59 -16.86
C PHE A 15 -7.37 8.40 -15.95
N ALA A 16 -6.10 8.18 -15.65
CA ALA A 16 -5.65 7.16 -14.72
C ALA A 16 -5.00 7.80 -13.49
N SER A 17 -5.32 7.28 -12.30
CA SER A 17 -4.69 7.70 -11.05
C SER A 17 -3.84 6.57 -10.46
N ASN A 18 -2.58 6.88 -10.14
CA ASN A 18 -1.77 6.04 -9.26
C ASN A 18 -1.98 6.47 -7.81
N THR A 19 -2.72 5.65 -7.07
CA THR A 19 -2.98 5.81 -5.63
C THR A 19 -2.92 4.45 -4.97
N SER A 20 -2.54 4.39 -3.70
CA SER A 20 -2.43 3.14 -2.95
C SER A 20 -3.65 2.87 -2.06
N GLY A 21 -4.68 3.72 -2.12
CA GLY A 21 -5.90 3.46 -1.36
C GLY A 21 -7.04 4.47 -1.46
N ILE A 22 -6.87 5.63 -2.11
CA ILE A 22 -7.97 6.57 -2.35
C ILE A 22 -8.95 5.93 -3.34
N LEU A 23 -10.26 6.03 -3.06
CA LEU A 23 -11.29 5.49 -3.94
C LEU A 23 -11.26 6.17 -5.32
N ILE A 24 -11.26 5.36 -6.36
CA ILE A 24 -11.28 5.82 -7.75
C ILE A 24 -12.61 6.51 -8.04
N SER A 25 -13.71 6.03 -7.46
CA SER A 25 -15.03 6.65 -7.54
C SER A 25 -15.05 8.06 -6.94
N ASP A 26 -14.34 8.29 -5.84
CA ASP A 26 -14.23 9.61 -5.21
C ASP A 26 -13.42 10.57 -6.09
N LEU A 27 -12.30 10.11 -6.64
CA LEU A 27 -11.50 10.92 -7.56
C LEU A 27 -12.28 11.25 -8.85
N ALA A 28 -13.00 10.27 -9.40
CA ALA A 28 -13.83 10.44 -10.59
C ALA A 28 -15.00 11.41 -10.38
N SER A 29 -15.43 11.66 -9.13
CA SER A 29 -16.50 12.62 -8.84
C SER A 29 -16.18 14.05 -9.31
N SER A 30 -14.88 14.36 -9.45
CA SER A 30 -14.38 15.67 -9.86
C SER A 30 -14.35 15.91 -11.38
N VAL A 31 -14.72 14.92 -12.20
CA VAL A 31 -14.71 15.00 -13.67
C VAL A 31 -16.07 14.64 -14.28
N ARG A 32 -16.32 15.13 -15.50
CA ARG A 32 -17.54 14.85 -16.27
C ARG A 32 -17.52 13.44 -16.89
N ARG A 33 -16.35 13.00 -17.37
CA ARG A 33 -16.10 11.72 -18.06
C ARG A 33 -15.85 10.54 -17.12
N LYS A 34 -16.77 10.29 -16.18
CA LYS A 34 -16.55 9.27 -15.12
C LYS A 34 -16.33 7.86 -15.67
N ASP A 35 -16.87 7.58 -16.86
CA ASP A 35 -16.65 6.35 -17.62
C ASP A 35 -15.22 6.18 -18.13
N LYS A 36 -14.46 7.27 -18.27
CA LYS A 36 -13.06 7.32 -18.72
C LYS A 36 -12.07 7.58 -17.58
N PHE A 37 -12.48 7.35 -16.34
CA PHE A 37 -11.62 7.48 -15.17
C PHE A 37 -11.31 6.10 -14.58
N ILE A 38 -10.04 5.82 -14.26
CA ILE A 38 -9.61 4.49 -13.79
C ILE A 38 -8.44 4.58 -12.78
N GLY A 39 -8.33 3.58 -11.91
CA GLY A 39 -7.16 3.40 -11.06
C GLY A 39 -6.11 2.51 -11.72
N MET A 40 -4.85 2.90 -11.60
CA MET A 40 -3.71 2.15 -12.09
C MET A 40 -2.63 2.20 -11.01
N HIS A 41 -2.67 1.25 -10.06
CA HIS A 41 -1.77 1.23 -8.90
C HIS A 41 -0.46 0.50 -9.25
N TRP A 42 0.63 1.26 -9.19
CA TRP A 42 1.99 0.82 -9.48
C TRP A 42 2.74 0.49 -8.19
N PHE A 43 3.66 -0.46 -8.28
CA PHE A 43 4.48 -0.90 -7.15
C PHE A 43 5.92 -0.44 -7.31
N ASN A 44 6.53 0.05 -6.23
CA ASN A 44 7.88 0.57 -6.24
C ASN A 44 8.93 -0.57 -6.14
N PRO A 45 10.00 -0.56 -6.94
CA PRO A 45 10.28 0.33 -8.08
C PRO A 45 9.44 -0.01 -9.32
N ALA A 46 8.74 1.00 -9.87
CA ALA A 46 7.81 0.82 -10.97
C ALA A 46 8.39 0.14 -12.22
N PRO A 47 9.66 0.36 -12.64
CA PRO A 47 10.24 -0.36 -13.77
C PRO A 47 10.42 -1.86 -13.50
N VAL A 48 10.75 -2.24 -12.26
CA VAL A 48 11.12 -3.61 -11.88
C VAL A 48 9.90 -4.45 -11.53
N MET A 49 8.93 -3.86 -10.82
CA MET A 49 7.74 -4.59 -10.36
C MET A 49 6.83 -4.96 -11.53
N ARG A 50 6.39 -6.22 -11.59
CA ARG A 50 5.54 -6.72 -12.69
C ARG A 50 4.06 -6.44 -12.50
N LEU A 51 3.57 -6.44 -11.26
CA LEU A 51 2.16 -6.25 -10.95
C LEU A 51 1.71 -4.81 -11.20
N ILE A 52 0.48 -4.65 -11.70
CA ILE A 52 -0.33 -3.43 -11.59
C ILE A 52 -1.73 -3.85 -11.16
N GLU A 53 -2.29 -3.19 -10.15
CA GLU A 53 -3.72 -3.32 -9.87
C GLU A 53 -4.49 -2.32 -10.75
N VAL A 54 -5.39 -2.82 -11.59
CA VAL A 54 -6.30 -2.01 -12.41
C VAL A 54 -7.64 -1.95 -11.69
N VAL A 55 -8.04 -0.74 -11.30
CA VAL A 55 -9.17 -0.52 -10.39
C VAL A 55 -10.29 0.22 -11.09
N LYS A 56 -11.44 -0.45 -11.24
CA LYS A 56 -12.66 0.14 -11.81
C LYS A 56 -13.40 0.93 -10.73
N GLY A 57 -13.54 2.23 -10.93
CA GLY A 57 -14.50 3.02 -10.18
C GLY A 57 -15.93 2.62 -10.57
N ALA A 58 -16.92 3.07 -9.79
CA ALA A 58 -18.32 2.68 -9.95
C ALA A 58 -18.91 2.95 -11.34
N LEU A 59 -18.35 3.94 -12.07
CA LEU A 59 -18.82 4.36 -13.38
C LEU A 59 -17.84 4.05 -14.51
N THR A 60 -16.65 3.50 -14.22
CA THR A 60 -15.62 3.18 -15.22
C THR A 60 -16.20 2.22 -16.27
N SER A 61 -16.09 2.58 -17.55
CA SER A 61 -16.59 1.72 -18.63
C SER A 61 -15.71 0.49 -18.82
N GLU A 62 -16.29 -0.56 -19.38
CA GLU A 62 -15.53 -1.75 -19.77
C GLU A 62 -14.48 -1.45 -20.84
N GLU A 63 -14.78 -0.51 -21.75
CA GLU A 63 -13.83 -0.04 -22.76
C GLU A 63 -12.58 0.57 -22.12
N THR A 64 -12.75 1.48 -21.16
CA THR A 64 -11.65 2.11 -20.42
C THR A 64 -10.82 1.08 -19.66
N PHE A 65 -11.49 0.10 -19.05
CA PHE A 65 -10.83 -1.00 -18.34
C PHE A 65 -9.97 -1.84 -19.28
N GLN A 66 -10.53 -2.32 -20.40
CA GLN A 66 -9.80 -3.14 -21.37
C GLN A 66 -8.65 -2.37 -22.02
N LEU A 67 -8.85 -1.09 -22.36
CA LEU A 67 -7.78 -0.23 -22.86
C LEU A 67 -6.60 -0.16 -21.88
N THR A 68 -6.89 0.00 -20.59
CA THR A 68 -5.87 0.12 -19.54
C THR A 68 -5.15 -1.21 -19.30
N VAL A 69 -5.86 -2.33 -19.34
CA VAL A 69 -5.30 -3.68 -19.28
C VAL A 69 -4.33 -3.92 -20.44
N GLU A 70 -4.73 -3.58 -21.66
CA GLU A 70 -3.88 -3.75 -22.85
C GLU A 70 -2.66 -2.81 -22.82
N LEU A 71 -2.82 -1.58 -22.33
CA LEU A 71 -1.70 -0.68 -22.07
C LEU A 71 -0.71 -1.28 -21.08
N ALA A 72 -1.18 -1.78 -19.93
CA ALA A 72 -0.32 -2.39 -18.91
C ALA A 72 0.48 -3.59 -19.47
N LYS A 73 -0.17 -4.46 -20.25
CA LYS A 73 0.51 -5.59 -20.93
C LYS A 73 1.60 -5.12 -21.89
N ARG A 74 1.33 -4.09 -22.70
CA ARG A 74 2.32 -3.48 -23.61
C ARG A 74 3.53 -2.89 -22.87
N LEU A 75 3.34 -2.42 -21.65
CA LEU A 75 4.40 -1.93 -20.77
C LEU A 75 5.16 -3.07 -20.04
N GLY A 76 4.91 -4.32 -20.40
CA GLY A 76 5.55 -5.49 -19.79
C GLY A 76 5.04 -5.80 -18.39
N LYS A 77 3.85 -5.31 -18.04
CA LYS A 77 3.22 -5.50 -16.73
C LYS A 77 2.18 -6.60 -16.78
N THR A 78 1.86 -7.12 -15.61
CA THR A 78 0.79 -8.07 -15.35
C THR A 78 -0.36 -7.31 -14.68
N PRO A 79 -1.34 -6.81 -15.45
CA PRO A 79 -2.51 -6.17 -14.87
C PRO A 79 -3.41 -7.20 -14.18
N ILE A 80 -3.85 -6.89 -12.97
CA ILE A 80 -4.82 -7.67 -12.20
C ILE A 80 -5.97 -6.74 -11.81
N GLU A 81 -7.21 -7.19 -12.04
CA GLU A 81 -8.39 -6.43 -11.62
C GLU A 81 -8.49 -6.40 -10.09
N ALA A 82 -8.67 -5.20 -9.53
CA ALA A 82 -8.96 -5.01 -8.12
C ALA A 82 -10.24 -4.15 -7.97
N LYS A 83 -10.98 -4.41 -6.88
CA LYS A 83 -12.19 -3.64 -6.57
C LYS A 83 -11.83 -2.26 -6.01
N ASP A 84 -12.65 -1.28 -6.34
CA ASP A 84 -12.57 0.07 -5.76
C ASP A 84 -13.09 0.07 -4.32
N VAL A 85 -12.20 -0.27 -3.41
CA VAL A 85 -12.41 -0.28 -1.96
C VAL A 85 -11.18 0.35 -1.29
N PRO A 86 -11.29 0.85 -0.04
CA PRO A 86 -10.16 1.46 0.65
C PRO A 86 -8.97 0.49 0.71
N GLY A 87 -7.85 0.87 0.09
CA GLY A 87 -6.62 0.09 -0.01
C GLY A 87 -6.60 -1.04 -1.05
N PHE A 88 -7.59 -1.10 -1.94
CA PHE A 88 -7.70 -2.12 -3.00
C PHE A 88 -7.50 -3.53 -2.47
N PHE A 89 -6.64 -4.35 -3.07
CA PHE A 89 -6.29 -5.66 -2.53
C PHE A 89 -4.95 -5.62 -1.78
N THR A 90 -3.88 -5.17 -2.44
CA THR A 90 -2.52 -5.36 -1.91
C THR A 90 -2.26 -4.53 -0.66
N THR A 91 -2.69 -3.26 -0.63
CA THR A 91 -2.51 -2.42 0.58
C THR A 91 -3.28 -2.99 1.77
N ARG A 92 -4.50 -3.51 1.55
CA ARG A 92 -5.28 -4.18 2.62
C ARG A 92 -4.56 -5.42 3.13
N PHE A 93 -4.07 -6.28 2.23
CA PHE A 93 -3.40 -7.52 2.60
C PHE A 93 -2.12 -7.23 3.39
N VAL A 94 -1.26 -6.38 2.84
CA VAL A 94 0.02 -6.00 3.46
C VAL A 94 -0.22 -5.35 4.82
N CYS A 95 -1.15 -4.39 4.92
CA CYS A 95 -1.47 -3.79 6.21
C CYS A 95 -1.94 -4.84 7.23
N CYS A 96 -2.84 -5.75 6.85
CA CYS A 96 -3.33 -6.78 7.77
C CYS A 96 -2.20 -7.69 8.26
N TRP A 97 -1.35 -8.15 7.35
CA TRP A 97 -0.22 -9.04 7.68
C TRP A 97 0.78 -8.36 8.60
N LEU A 98 1.16 -7.11 8.29
CA LEU A 98 2.15 -6.37 9.07
C LEU A 98 1.62 -5.99 10.46
N MET A 99 0.35 -5.58 10.57
CA MET A 99 -0.25 -5.30 11.88
C MET A 99 -0.33 -6.56 12.73
N GLU A 100 -0.61 -7.71 12.12
CA GLU A 100 -0.64 -8.99 12.84
C GLU A 100 0.75 -9.41 13.33
N ALA A 101 1.80 -9.23 12.53
CA ALA A 101 3.17 -9.49 12.97
C ALA A 101 3.53 -8.68 14.23
N VAL A 102 3.13 -7.42 14.29
CA VAL A 102 3.34 -6.57 15.48
C VAL A 102 2.53 -7.09 16.68
N ARG A 103 1.28 -7.52 16.49
CA ARG A 103 0.46 -8.07 17.58
C ARG A 103 1.03 -9.37 18.13
N LEU A 104 1.55 -10.25 17.27
CA LEU A 104 2.23 -11.48 17.69
C LEU A 104 3.47 -11.19 18.52
N PHE A 105 4.24 -10.16 18.14
CA PHE A 105 5.35 -9.65 18.94
C PHE A 105 4.91 -9.09 20.30
N GLU A 106 3.87 -8.25 20.32
CA GLU A 106 3.31 -7.69 21.58
C GLU A 106 2.80 -8.78 22.53
N ALA A 107 2.22 -9.84 21.97
CA ALA A 107 1.75 -11.00 22.73
C ALA A 107 2.87 -11.94 23.19
N GLY A 108 4.13 -11.67 22.81
CA GLY A 108 5.28 -12.49 23.19
C GLY A 108 5.32 -13.86 22.51
N VAL A 109 4.63 -14.02 21.37
CA VAL A 109 4.62 -15.30 20.62
C VAL A 109 6.00 -15.61 20.06
N ALA A 110 6.69 -14.59 19.54
CA ALA A 110 8.05 -14.68 19.03
C ALA A 110 8.68 -13.28 18.93
N GLY A 111 10.01 -13.21 18.85
CA GLY A 111 10.74 -11.96 18.65
C GLY A 111 10.69 -11.46 17.20
N VAL A 112 11.20 -10.24 16.99
CA VAL A 112 11.25 -9.57 15.67
C VAL A 112 11.95 -10.46 14.63
N ARG A 113 13.12 -10.99 14.99
CA ARG A 113 13.93 -11.81 14.08
C ARG A 113 13.27 -13.15 13.78
N GLU A 114 12.74 -13.82 14.79
CA GLU A 114 12.12 -15.13 14.63
C GLU A 114 10.87 -15.06 13.76
N ILE A 115 10.03 -14.03 13.94
CA ILE A 115 8.84 -13.79 13.09
C ILE A 115 9.25 -13.57 11.63
N ASP A 116 10.29 -12.77 11.39
CA ASP A 116 10.81 -12.52 10.05
C ASP A 116 11.36 -13.79 9.39
N GLU A 117 12.17 -14.56 10.11
CA GLU A 117 12.71 -15.83 9.62
C GLU A 117 11.60 -16.85 9.33
N MET A 118 10.60 -16.99 10.21
CA MET A 118 9.45 -17.86 9.96
C MET A 118 8.64 -17.43 8.73
N CYS A 119 8.40 -16.13 8.55
CA CYS A 119 7.66 -15.65 7.37
C CYS A 119 8.41 -15.93 6.06
N LYS A 120 9.74 -15.76 6.07
CA LYS A 120 10.59 -16.05 4.91
C LYS A 120 10.65 -17.55 4.59
N LEU A 121 10.88 -18.39 5.59
CA LEU A 121 11.07 -19.84 5.39
C LEU A 121 9.76 -20.59 5.16
N ALA A 122 8.68 -20.25 5.85
CA ALA A 122 7.42 -20.99 5.78
C ALA A 122 6.55 -20.58 4.58
N PHE A 123 6.52 -19.28 4.25
CA PHE A 123 5.64 -18.75 3.19
C PHE A 123 6.39 -18.32 1.93
N GLY A 124 7.72 -18.39 1.93
CA GLY A 124 8.54 -18.01 0.79
C GLY A 124 8.55 -16.50 0.52
N PHE A 125 8.22 -15.67 1.50
CA PHE A 125 8.34 -14.22 1.32
C PHE A 125 9.81 -13.83 1.20
N PRO A 126 10.16 -12.89 0.29
CA PRO A 126 11.55 -12.46 0.12
C PRO A 126 12.08 -11.64 1.30
N MET A 127 11.19 -11.13 2.14
CA MET A 127 11.48 -10.25 3.26
C MET A 127 10.48 -10.51 4.38
N GLY A 128 10.95 -10.47 5.63
CA GLY A 128 10.06 -10.58 6.78
C GLY A 128 9.21 -9.33 7.00
N PRO A 129 8.11 -9.41 7.78
CA PRO A 129 7.25 -8.26 8.03
C PRO A 129 7.97 -7.08 8.70
N PHE A 130 8.91 -7.30 9.61
CA PHE A 130 9.63 -6.23 10.30
C PHE A 130 10.69 -5.58 9.43
N GLU A 131 11.46 -6.38 8.68
CA GLU A 131 12.35 -5.89 7.62
C GLU A 131 11.58 -5.03 6.60
N LEU A 132 10.40 -5.50 6.18
CA LEU A 132 9.56 -4.78 5.23
C LEU A 132 9.02 -3.47 5.81
N MET A 133 8.59 -3.47 7.08
CA MET A 133 8.18 -2.24 7.75
C MET A 133 9.32 -1.22 7.87
N ASP A 134 10.54 -1.66 8.15
CA ASP A 134 11.70 -0.78 8.22
C ASP A 134 12.03 -0.16 6.85
N LEU A 135 11.76 -0.88 5.76
CA LEU A 135 11.92 -0.38 4.40
C LEU A 135 10.80 0.59 3.97
N ILE A 136 9.53 0.26 4.26
CA ILE A 136 8.37 1.10 3.93
C ILE A 136 8.33 2.37 4.79
N GLY A 137 8.74 2.23 6.05
CA GLY A 137 8.66 3.23 7.10
C GLY A 137 7.47 3.02 8.02
N LEU A 138 7.73 3.08 9.32
CA LEU A 138 6.73 2.82 10.36
C LEU A 138 5.67 3.93 10.43
N ASP A 139 6.04 5.16 10.09
CA ASP A 139 5.13 6.30 9.94
C ASP A 139 4.15 6.09 8.78
N THR A 140 4.64 5.60 7.64
CA THR A 140 3.81 5.25 6.49
C THR A 140 2.82 4.15 6.87
N MET A 141 3.31 3.10 7.56
CA MET A 141 2.46 1.98 7.99
C MET A 141 1.41 2.40 9.01
N LEU A 142 1.78 3.28 9.95
CA LEU A 142 0.83 3.87 10.89
C LEU A 142 -0.26 4.64 10.15
N HIS A 143 0.10 5.51 9.21
CA HIS A 143 -0.85 6.28 8.41
C HIS A 143 -1.79 5.38 7.61
N ILE A 144 -1.27 4.33 6.95
CA ILE A 144 -2.08 3.37 6.21
C ILE A 144 -3.07 2.65 7.13
N GLY A 145 -2.62 2.19 8.30
CA GLY A 145 -3.49 1.52 9.26
C GLY A 145 -4.58 2.43 9.80
N GLU A 146 -4.25 3.68 10.14
CA GLU A 146 -5.23 4.69 10.58
C GLU A 146 -6.26 5.00 9.50
N TYR A 147 -5.83 5.19 8.25
CA TYR A 147 -6.72 5.38 7.12
C TYR A 147 -7.67 4.19 6.94
N LEU A 148 -7.13 2.97 6.83
CA LEU A 148 -7.95 1.78 6.62
C LEU A 148 -8.92 1.54 7.78
N TYR A 149 -8.48 1.74 9.02
CA TYR A 149 -9.36 1.65 10.18
C TYR A 149 -10.44 2.73 10.17
N ALA A 150 -10.11 3.96 9.79
CA ALA A 150 -11.08 5.05 9.70
C ALA A 150 -12.18 4.74 8.68
N GLU A 151 -11.82 4.22 7.51
CA GLU A 151 -12.74 3.90 6.41
C GLU A 151 -13.58 2.64 6.67
N THR A 152 -13.02 1.63 7.33
CA THR A 152 -13.66 0.30 7.42
C THR A 152 -14.19 -0.04 8.82
N LYS A 153 -13.65 0.60 9.86
CA LYS A 153 -13.84 0.24 11.28
C LYS A 153 -13.45 -1.19 11.65
N GLU A 154 -12.70 -1.90 10.81
CA GLU A 154 -12.28 -3.26 11.07
C GLU A 154 -11.04 -3.28 11.98
N GLU A 155 -11.14 -3.93 13.14
CA GLU A 155 -10.09 -3.96 14.16
C GLU A 155 -8.73 -4.47 13.65
N ARG A 156 -8.73 -5.38 12.67
CA ARG A 156 -7.50 -5.89 12.05
C ARG A 156 -6.60 -4.79 11.47
N TYR A 157 -7.16 -3.64 11.08
CA TYR A 157 -6.40 -2.49 10.57
C TYR A 157 -5.98 -1.50 11.66
N ALA A 158 -6.52 -1.61 12.88
CA ALA A 158 -6.17 -0.70 13.97
C ALA A 158 -4.67 -0.83 14.30
N PRO A 159 -3.88 0.26 14.19
CA PRO A 159 -2.43 0.17 14.41
C PRO A 159 -2.11 -0.20 15.86
N PRO A 160 -1.28 -1.24 16.10
CA PRO A 160 -0.86 -1.64 17.43
C PRO A 160 -0.11 -0.54 18.19
N VAL A 161 -0.15 -0.61 19.52
CA VAL A 161 0.41 0.43 20.40
C VAL A 161 1.92 0.56 20.22
N THR A 162 2.63 -0.54 20.02
CA THR A 162 4.08 -0.56 19.83
C THR A 162 4.49 0.18 18.57
N LEU A 163 3.78 -0.02 17.45
CA LEU A 163 4.03 0.71 16.21
C LEU A 163 3.87 2.22 16.42
N LYS A 164 2.80 2.65 17.11
CA LYS A 164 2.55 4.06 17.46
C LYS A 164 3.69 4.64 18.30
N LYS A 165 4.16 3.90 19.32
CA LYS A 165 5.25 4.34 20.20
C LYS A 165 6.57 4.49 19.46
N LEU A 166 6.92 3.55 18.59
CA LEU A 166 8.14 3.62 17.78
C LEU A 166 8.13 4.83 16.85
N ALA A 167 7.06 4.99 16.08
CA ALA A 167 6.91 6.11 15.15
C ALA A 167 6.98 7.47 15.90
N ALA A 168 6.26 7.60 17.01
CA ALA A 168 6.31 8.81 17.85
C ALA A 168 7.69 9.07 18.47
N SER A 169 8.51 8.04 18.66
CA SER A 169 9.87 8.14 19.19
C SER A 169 10.93 8.43 18.12
N GLY A 170 10.53 8.60 16.86
CA GLY A 170 11.40 8.87 15.72
C GLY A 170 12.02 7.63 15.07
N TYR A 171 11.58 6.42 15.44
CA TYR A 171 11.96 5.19 14.77
C TYR A 171 10.99 4.93 13.62
N ILE A 172 11.27 5.53 12.47
CA ILE A 172 10.37 5.55 11.30
C ILE A 172 10.91 4.76 10.10
N GLY A 173 11.93 3.92 10.31
CA GLY A 173 12.50 3.03 9.28
C GLY A 173 13.93 3.42 8.86
N ASP A 174 14.39 2.91 7.73
CA ASP A 174 15.75 3.14 7.22
C ASP A 174 16.02 4.62 6.93
N ALA A 175 17.05 5.19 7.56
CA ALA A 175 17.43 6.59 7.42
C ALA A 175 17.81 6.99 5.98
N ARG A 176 18.22 6.04 5.12
CA ARG A 176 18.48 6.27 3.69
C ARG A 176 17.20 6.59 2.92
N MET A 177 16.08 6.04 3.36
CA MET A 177 14.76 6.22 2.75
C MET A 177 13.92 7.27 3.48
N LYS A 178 14.16 7.46 4.78
CA LYS A 178 13.44 8.36 5.67
C LYS A 178 14.41 9.31 6.39
N PRO A 179 14.74 10.48 5.79
CA PRO A 179 15.59 11.47 6.43
C PRO A 179 15.06 11.86 7.81
N GLY A 180 15.94 11.86 8.82
CA GLY A 180 15.58 12.14 10.21
C GLY A 180 15.14 10.91 11.02
N SER A 181 15.09 9.72 10.42
CA SER A 181 14.81 8.49 11.14
C SER A 181 15.95 8.10 12.09
N ARG A 182 15.58 7.57 13.27
CA ARG A 182 16.48 6.91 14.23
C ARG A 182 16.69 5.42 13.95
N GLY A 183 16.12 4.93 12.85
CA GLY A 183 16.06 3.52 12.47
C GLY A 183 14.63 2.96 12.59
N GLY A 184 14.48 1.65 12.63
CA GLY A 184 13.20 0.97 12.78
C GLY A 184 13.21 -0.14 13.82
N TRP A 185 12.43 -1.19 13.59
CA TRP A 185 12.30 -2.37 14.45
C TRP A 185 13.65 -2.98 14.81
N TYR A 186 14.53 -3.20 13.83
CA TYR A 186 15.82 -3.83 14.09
C TYR A 186 16.77 -2.93 14.88
N SER A 187 16.73 -1.62 14.67
CA SER A 187 17.54 -0.70 15.47
C SER A 187 17.05 -0.53 16.92
N PHE A 188 15.77 -0.79 17.18
CA PHE A 188 15.18 -0.62 18.51
C PHE A 188 15.15 -1.93 19.30
N TYR A 189 14.81 -3.03 18.65
CA TYR A 189 14.61 -4.35 19.25
C TYR A 189 15.61 -5.41 18.78
N GLY A 190 16.35 -5.17 17.70
CA GLY A 190 17.26 -6.15 17.11
C GLY A 190 18.58 -6.34 17.87
N GLU A 191 18.96 -5.41 18.76
CA GLU A 191 20.17 -5.53 19.59
C GLU A 191 19.85 -5.95 21.04
N ARG A 192 19.29 -7.15 21.20
CA ARG A 192 19.49 -7.90 22.45
C ARG A 192 20.03 -9.28 22.12
N GLU A 193 21.29 -9.31 21.67
CA GLU A 193 22.14 -10.45 21.94
C GLU A 193 22.44 -10.45 23.44
N GLY A 194 21.87 -11.43 24.16
CA GLY A 194 22.28 -11.85 25.48
C GLY A 194 22.66 -13.32 25.40
#